data_AF-A0A094K0Z2-F1
#
_entry.id   AF-A0A094K0Z2-F1
#
_cell.length_a   1.000
_cell.length_b   1.000
_cell.length_c   1.000
_cell.angle_alpha   90.00
_cell.angle_beta   90.00
_cell.angle_gamma   90.00
#
_symmetry.space_group_name_H-M   'P 1'
#
loop_
_entity.id
_entity.type
_entity.pdbx_description
1 polymer ?
#
loop_
_entity_poly.entity_id
_entity_poly.type
_entity_poly.pdbx_seq_one_letter_code
_entity_poly.pdbx_strand_id
1 'polypeptide(L)' 'MNYGCGFGGMFMWILFVIIIGIVAYFIIQNAKTKSAGGTKQETPLDILNKRYAKGEITKEEYDRMKKDVE' A
#
# COMPACT_ATOMS: atom_id res chain seq x y z
N MET A 1 -37.03 -11.71 -26.41
CA MET A 1 -36.92 -12.26 -25.04
C MET A 1 -35.45 -12.40 -24.70
N ASN A 2 -35.10 -12.09 -23.44
CA ASN A 2 -33.81 -12.27 -22.76
C ASN A 2 -32.82 -11.08 -22.75
N TYR A 3 -33.08 -10.17 -21.81
CA TYR A 3 -32.12 -9.21 -21.27
C TYR A 3 -31.16 -9.97 -20.32
N GLY A 4 -30.11 -10.58 -20.88
CA GLY A 4 -29.21 -11.48 -20.14
C GLY A 4 -27.75 -11.03 -20.02
N CYS A 5 -27.40 -9.82 -20.47
CA CYS A 5 -25.98 -9.43 -20.63
C CYS A 5 -25.59 -8.14 -19.88
N GLY A 6 -26.25 -7.83 -18.77
CA GLY A 6 -25.89 -6.69 -17.89
C GLY A 6 -25.40 -7.10 -16.50
N PHE A 7 -25.85 -8.25 -16.00
CA PHE A 7 -25.59 -8.66 -14.61
C PHE A 7 -24.17 -9.21 -14.41
N GLY A 8 -23.60 -9.90 -15.40
CA GLY A 8 -22.24 -10.46 -15.29
C GLY A 8 -21.15 -9.40 -15.19
N GLY A 9 -21.25 -8.31 -15.96
CA GLY A 9 -20.27 -7.22 -15.96
C GLY A 9 -20.26 -6.42 -14.65
N MET A 10 -21.44 -6.10 -14.12
CA MET A 10 -21.59 -5.40 -12.84
C MET A 10 -21.05 -6.25 -11.68
N PHE A 11 -21.33 -7.55 -11.70
CA PHE A 11 -20.88 -8.49 -10.66
C PHE A 11 -19.35 -8.65 -10.66
N MET A 12 -18.73 -8.70 -11.84
CA MET A 12 -17.27 -8.76 -12.00
C MET A 12 -16.59 -7.52 -11.40
N TRP A 13 -17.19 -6.35 -11.61
CA TRP A 13 -16.67 -5.08 -11.10
C TRP A 13 -16.78 -4.97 -9.58
N ILE A 14 -17.92 -5.40 -9.02
CA ILE A 14 -18.14 -5.45 -7.56
C ILE A 14 -17.12 -6.38 -6.90
N LEU A 15 -16.89 -7.58 -7.46
CA LEU A 15 -15.89 -8.51 -6.94
C LEU A 15 -14.48 -7.91 -6.96
N PHE A 16 -14.13 -7.16 -8.02
CA PHE A 16 -12.83 -6.51 -8.13
C PHE A 16 -12.62 -5.44 -7.05
N VAL A 17 -13.64 -4.60 -6.82
CA VAL A 17 -13.63 -3.58 -5.75
C VAL A 17 -13.53 -4.23 -4.37
N ILE A 18 -14.25 -5.33 -4.14
CA ILE A 18 -14.16 -6.08 -2.88
C ILE A 18 -12.75 -6.64 -2.66
N ILE A 19 -12.15 -7.25 -3.69
CA ILE A 19 -10.78 -7.79 -3.60
C ILE A 19 -9.78 -6.67 -3.28
N ILE A 20 -9.85 -5.54 -3.99
CA ILE A 20 -8.98 -4.38 -3.73
C ILE A 20 -9.20 -3.86 -2.31
N GLY A 21 -10.45 -3.77 -1.86
CA GLY A 21 -10.80 -3.36 -0.49
C GLY A 21 -10.18 -4.28 0.56
N ILE A 22 -10.23 -5.60 0.36
CA ILE A 22 -9.62 -6.60 1.25
C ILE A 22 -8.10 -6.44 1.27
N VAL A 23 -7.46 -6.31 0.11
CA VAL A 23 -6.00 -6.12 0.02
C VAL A 23 -5.57 -4.83 0.72
N ALA A 24 -6.27 -3.72 0.47
CA ALA A 24 -6.00 -2.44 1.11
C ALA A 24 -6.22 -2.52 2.63
N TYR A 25 -7.30 -3.15 3.08
CA TYR A 25 -7.57 -3.39 4.49
C TYR A 25 -6.46 -4.22 5.13
N PHE A 26 -5.99 -5.29 4.48
CA PHE A 26 -4.92 -6.14 5.00
C PHE A 26 -3.57 -5.40 5.09
N ILE A 27 -3.26 -4.54 4.11
CA ILE A 27 -2.07 -3.69 4.14
C ILE A 27 -2.15 -2.69 5.30
N ILE A 28 -3.28 -2.00 5.47
CA ILE A 28 -3.49 -1.01 6.54
C ILE A 28 -3.51 -1.70 7.91
N GLN A 29 -4.15 -2.85 8.02
CA GLN A 29 -4.19 -3.66 9.24
C GLN A 29 -2.79 -4.14 9.62
N ASN A 30 -2.01 -4.67 8.68
CA ASN A 30 -0.61 -5.08 8.94
C ASN A 30 0.29 -3.88 9.27
N ALA A 31 0.04 -2.71 8.66
CA ALA A 31 0.72 -1.47 9.02
C ALA A 31 0.35 -1.04 10.45
N LYS A 32 -0.93 -1.07 10.83
CA LYS A 32 -1.40 -0.74 12.18
C LYS A 32 -0.92 -1.72 13.25
N THR A 33 -0.93 -3.02 12.97
CA THR A 33 -0.42 -4.04 13.90
C THR A 33 1.09 -3.89 14.12
N LYS A 34 1.84 -3.41 13.12
CA LYS A 34 3.25 -3.00 13.30
C LYS A 34 3.41 -1.69 14.09
N SER A 35 2.40 -0.82 14.14
CA SER A 35 2.43 0.46 14.87
C SER A 35 1.87 0.39 16.30
N ALA A 36 1.11 -0.64 16.66
CA ALA A 36 0.46 -0.73 17.97
C ALA A 36 1.29 -1.47 19.05
N GLY A 37 2.45 -2.03 18.69
CA GLY A 37 3.11 -3.05 19.52
C GLY A 37 4.55 -2.80 19.95
N GLY A 38 5.15 -1.63 19.71
CA GLY A 38 6.48 -1.40 20.26
C GLY A 38 7.13 -0.12 19.80
N THR A 39 8.00 0.36 20.68
CA THR A 39 9.11 1.29 20.48
C THR A 39 9.94 0.90 19.25
N LYS A 40 9.37 0.99 18.06
CA LYS A 40 10.06 0.73 16.82
C LYS A 40 10.79 2.01 16.51
N GLN A 41 12.07 2.03 16.86
CA GLN A 41 13.04 2.92 16.23
C GLN A 41 12.75 2.83 14.73
N GLU A 42 12.07 3.84 14.17
CA GLU A 42 11.85 3.91 12.72
C GLU A 42 13.26 3.92 12.14
N THR A 43 13.68 2.76 11.60
CA THR A 43 14.99 2.64 10.98
C THR A 43 15.08 3.75 9.93
N PRO A 44 16.23 4.40 9.73
CA PRO A 44 16.34 5.50 8.77
C PRO A 44 15.77 5.15 7.38
N LEU A 45 15.87 3.87 6.99
CA LEU A 45 15.25 3.25 5.81
C LEU A 45 13.71 3.34 5.74
N ASP A 46 13.02 3.20 6.87
CA ASP A 46 11.55 3.26 6.96
C ASP A 46 11.06 4.69 6.72
N ILE A 47 11.76 5.67 7.32
CA ILE A 47 11.54 7.10 7.10
C ILE A 47 11.79 7.47 5.63
N LEU A 48 12.86 6.94 5.04
CA LEU A 48 13.20 7.11 3.64
C LEU A 48 12.10 6.59 2.71
N ASN A 49 11.63 5.35 2.94
CA ASN A 49 10.56 4.74 2.16
C ASN A 49 9.27 5.55 2.24
N LYS A 50 8.94 6.07 3.42
CA LYS A 50 7.74 6.88 3.65
C LYS A 50 7.78 8.20 2.88
N ARG A 51 8.93 8.88 2.85
CA ARG A 51 9.12 10.13 2.09
C ARG A 51 9.16 9.90 0.59
N TYR A 52 9.77 8.80 0.14
CA TYR A 52 9.76 8.40 -1.27
C TYR A 52 8.34 8.07 -1.76
N ALA A 53 7.56 7.32 -0.95
CA ALA A 53 6.17 7.01 -1.26
C ALA A 53 5.26 8.24 -1.26
N LYS A 54 5.58 9.27 -0.47
CA LYS A 54 4.92 10.58 -0.51
C LYS A 54 5.37 11.45 -1.69
N GLY A 55 6.42 11.08 -2.42
CA GLY A 55 7.00 11.89 -3.49
C GLY A 55 7.80 13.11 -3.00
N GLU A 56 8.15 13.17 -1.72
CA GLU A 56 8.91 14.29 -1.12
C GLU A 56 10.40 14.22 -1.46
N ILE A 57 10.89 13.03 -1.84
CA ILE A 57 12.28 12.80 -2.26
C ILE A 57 12.31 12.04 -3.58
N THR A 58 13.30 12.37 -4.41
CA THR A 58 13.50 11.71 -5.70
C THR A 58 14.22 10.37 -5.52
N LYS A 59 14.14 9.50 -6.53
CA LYS A 59 14.81 8.19 -6.52
C LYS A 59 16.32 8.30 -6.30
N GLU A 60 16.94 9.36 -6.81
CA GLU A 60 18.38 9.63 -6.62
C GLU A 60 18.72 9.96 -5.17
N GLU A 61 17.90 10.76 -4.49
CA GLU A 61 18.11 11.07 -3.06
C GLU A 61 17.87 9.86 -2.17
N TYR A 62 16.89 9.03 -2.50
CA TYR A 62 16.65 7.77 -1.81
C TYR A 62 17.84 6.82 -1.93
N ASP A 63 18.43 6.66 -3.12
CA ASP A 63 19.58 5.77 -3.33
C ASP A 63 20.83 6.24 -2.58
N ARG A 64 21.09 7.56 -2.56
CA ARG A 64 22.20 8.15 -1.80
C ARG A 64 22.07 7.91 -0.31
N MET A 65 20.91 8.22 0.26
CA MET A 65 20.68 8.05 1.70
C MET A 65 20.61 6.57 2.11
N LYS A 66 20.16 5.68 1.22
CA LYS A 66 20.19 4.23 1.45
C LYS A 66 21.62 3.71 1.58
N LYS A 67 22.54 4.18 0.74
CA LYS A 67 23.97 3.81 0.78
C LYS A 67 24.72 4.33 2.00
N ASP A 68 24.25 5.42 2.60
CA ASP A 68 24.88 6.03 3.78
C ASP A 68 24.48 5.31 5.10
N VAL A 69 23.37 4.57 5.06
CA VAL A 69 22.78 3.84 6.19
C VAL A 69 23.20 2.36 6.22
N GLU A 70 23.79 1.86 5.14
CA GLU A 70 24.36 0.51 5.01
C GLU A 70 25.81 0.46 5.49
#